data_AF-A0A814P0U7-F1
#
_entry.id   AF-A0A814P0U7-F1
#
_cell.length_a   1.000
_cell.length_b   1.000
_cell.length_c   1.000
_cell.angle_alpha   90.00
_cell.angle_beta   90.00
_cell.angle_gamma   90.00
#
_symmetry.space_group_name_H-M   'P 1'
#
loop_
_entity.id
_entity.type
_entity.pdbx_description
1 polymer ?
#
loop_
_entity_poly.entity_id
_entity_poly.type
_entity_poly.pdbx_seq_one_letter_code
_entity_poly.pdbx_strand_id
1 'polypeptide(L)'
;MSADTSAANNSSIQSEHHTSERVLSYIQIFIRRLIARKPMGILQAEIDTRNELRRDLGRIQLLAIGLGAIIGAGIFVLSGQAAAKYSGPSVIISFVITGVIVFLSSLSFSELGAMMPSSGSVYTYTYAALGGRQSKV
;
A
#
# COMPACT_ATOMS: atom_id res chain seq x y z
N MET A 1 65.86 3.23 -9.86
CA MET A 1 64.56 3.94 -9.86
C MET A 1 63.45 2.91 -10.10
N SER A 2 63.24 1.96 -9.18
CA SER A 2 62.27 0.87 -9.38
C SER A 2 61.77 0.18 -8.09
N ALA A 3 62.02 0.71 -6.89
CA ALA A 3 61.73 0.00 -5.63
C ALA A 3 60.49 0.47 -4.85
N ASP A 4 59.97 1.68 -5.11
CA ASP A 4 58.84 2.23 -4.31
C ASP A 4 57.45 1.90 -4.86
N THR A 5 57.34 1.31 -6.05
CA THR A 5 56.05 0.99 -6.70
C THR A 5 55.36 -0.25 -6.11
N SER A 6 56.07 -1.09 -5.34
CA SER A 6 55.53 -2.39 -4.87
C SER A 6 54.75 -2.32 -3.55
N ALA A 7 55.04 -1.34 -2.68
CA ALA A 7 54.40 -1.23 -1.36
C ALA A 7 53.01 -0.56 -1.39
N ALA A 8 52.73 0.29 -2.38
CA ALA A 8 51.44 0.96 -2.56
C ALA A 8 50.35 0.06 -3.18
N ASN A 9 50.76 -1.02 -3.86
CA ASN A 9 49.85 -2.01 -4.45
C ASN A 9 49.21 -2.91 -3.38
N ASN A 10 49.96 -3.25 -2.32
CA ASN A 10 49.47 -4.22 -1.34
C ASN A 10 48.48 -3.58 -0.32
N SER A 11 48.60 -2.28 -0.04
CA SER A 11 47.66 -1.57 0.83
C SER A 11 46.34 -1.20 0.15
N SER A 12 46.33 -1.08 -1.18
CA SER A 12 45.12 -0.86 -1.98
C SER A 12 44.32 -2.15 -2.20
N ILE A 13 44.99 -3.28 -2.44
CA ILE A 13 44.33 -4.60 -2.61
C ILE A 13 43.77 -5.15 -1.29
N GLN A 14 44.41 -4.86 -0.14
CA GLN A 14 43.89 -5.28 1.18
C GLN A 14 42.60 -4.54 1.56
N SER A 15 42.43 -3.28 1.10
CA SER A 15 41.24 -2.46 1.35
C SER A 15 40.02 -2.95 0.56
N GLU A 16 40.21 -3.43 -0.67
CA GLU A 16 39.12 -3.98 -1.50
C GLU A 16 38.60 -5.32 -0.96
N HIS A 17 39.48 -6.16 -0.41
CA HIS A 17 39.09 -7.45 0.16
C HIS A 17 38.22 -7.32 1.43
N HIS A 18 38.51 -6.34 2.30
CA HIS A 18 37.72 -6.11 3.51
C HIS A 18 36.43 -5.32 3.25
N THR A 19 36.39 -4.52 2.17
CA THR A 19 35.18 -3.79 1.74
C THR A 19 34.14 -4.73 1.13
N SER A 20 34.59 -5.74 0.38
CA SER A 20 33.71 -6.72 -0.29
C SER A 20 32.91 -7.57 0.70
N GLU A 21 33.50 -8.00 1.82
CA GLU A 21 32.78 -8.76 2.87
C GLU A 21 31.70 -7.94 3.58
N ARG A 22 31.94 -6.64 3.76
CA ARG A 22 30.94 -5.74 4.34
C ARG A 22 29.80 -5.45 3.37
N VAL A 23 30.10 -5.26 2.09
CA VAL A 23 29.09 -5.08 1.04
C VAL A 23 28.24 -6.34 0.90
N LEU A 24 28.83 -7.53 0.91
CA LEU A 24 28.09 -8.79 0.93
C LEU A 24 27.23 -8.93 2.19
N SER A 25 27.72 -8.52 3.35
CA SER A 25 26.93 -8.48 4.59
C SER A 25 25.76 -7.49 4.50
N TYR A 26 25.96 -6.29 3.94
CA TYR A 26 24.90 -5.31 3.71
C TYR A 26 23.86 -5.82 2.72
N ILE A 27 24.28 -6.46 1.62
CA ILE A 27 23.38 -7.05 0.63
C ILE A 27 22.58 -8.21 1.24
N GLN A 28 23.21 -9.06 2.05
CA GLN A 28 22.52 -10.16 2.74
C GLN A 28 21.53 -9.65 3.80
N ILE A 29 21.89 -8.61 4.57
CA ILE A 29 20.98 -7.95 5.52
C ILE A 29 19.84 -7.26 4.77
N PHE A 30 20.10 -6.64 3.63
CA PHE A 30 19.10 -5.96 2.81
C PHE A 30 18.12 -6.97 2.19
N ILE A 31 18.61 -8.08 1.62
CA ILE A 31 17.78 -9.18 1.11
C ILE A 31 16.96 -9.82 2.23
N ARG A 32 17.56 -10.05 3.41
CA ARG A 32 16.84 -10.53 4.59
C ARG A 32 15.79 -9.55 5.09
N ARG A 33 16.04 -8.23 5.03
CA ARG A 33 15.05 -7.19 5.40
C ARG A 33 13.94 -7.04 4.37
N LEU A 34 14.24 -7.26 3.09
CA LEU A 34 13.25 -7.30 2.01
C LEU A 34 12.32 -8.51 2.14
N ILE A 35 12.81 -9.63 2.70
CA ILE A 35 12.04 -10.87 2.92
C ILE A 35 11.47 -10.93 4.35
N ALA A 36 11.96 -10.11 5.27
CA ALA A 36 11.43 -9.99 6.63
C ALA A 36 10.02 -9.40 6.58
N ARG A 37 9.02 -10.27 6.66
CA ARG A 37 7.64 -9.85 6.95
C ARG A 37 7.65 -9.25 8.34
N LYS A 38 7.28 -7.98 8.49
CA LYS A 38 6.91 -7.46 9.82
C LYS A 38 5.67 -8.26 10.24
N PRO A 39 5.74 -9.13 11.26
CA PRO A 39 4.57 -9.88 11.70
C PRO A 39 3.52 -8.88 12.21
N MET A 40 2.27 -9.08 11.82
CA MET A 40 1.13 -8.20 12.15
C MET A 40 1.01 -7.95 13.68
N GLY A 41 1.52 -8.84 14.51
CA GLY A 41 1.58 -8.68 15.97
C GLY A 41 2.47 -7.52 16.46
N ILE A 42 3.53 -7.14 15.73
CA ILE A 42 4.39 -5.99 16.08
C ILE A 42 3.75 -4.67 15.59
N LEU A 43 2.86 -4.71 14.60
CA LEU A 43 2.09 -3.54 14.18
C LEU A 43 0.99 -3.20 15.19
N GLN A 44 0.30 -4.19 15.75
CA GLN A 44 -0.72 -3.96 16.78
C GLN A 44 -0.09 -3.39 18.07
N ALA A 45 1.05 -3.94 18.51
CA ALA A 45 1.79 -3.43 19.67
C ALA A 45 2.43 -2.04 19.43
N GLU A 46 2.84 -1.73 18.20
CA GLU A 46 3.35 -0.39 17.86
C GLU A 46 2.21 0.64 17.69
N ILE A 47 1.01 0.22 17.28
CA ILE A 47 -0.20 1.07 17.27
C ILE A 47 -0.58 1.47 18.71
N ASP A 48 -0.49 0.56 19.67
CA ASP A 48 -0.72 0.87 21.10
C ASP A 48 0.36 1.80 21.68
N THR A 49 1.57 1.79 21.12
CA THR A 49 2.68 2.66 21.57
C THR A 49 2.67 4.04 20.87
N ARG A 50 2.08 4.14 19.68
CA ARG A 50 1.92 5.41 18.95
C ARG A 50 0.61 6.09 19.32
N ASN A 51 0.69 6.90 20.37
CA ASN A 51 -0.17 8.06 20.64
C ASN A 51 -1.52 8.00 19.89
N GLU A 52 -2.50 7.29 20.46
CA GLU A 52 -3.81 7.11 19.86
C GLU A 52 -4.35 8.46 19.36
N LEU A 53 -4.52 8.58 18.03
CA LEU A 53 -5.22 9.73 17.49
C LEU A 53 -6.60 9.75 18.14
N ARG A 54 -6.93 10.88 18.80
CA ARG A 54 -8.28 11.08 19.30
C ARG A 54 -9.25 10.86 18.15
N ARG A 55 -10.14 9.87 18.30
CA ARG A 55 -11.22 9.59 17.34
C ARG A 55 -12.27 10.70 17.44
N ASP A 56 -11.93 11.87 16.91
CA ASP A 56 -12.78 13.06 16.86
C ASP A 56 -13.57 13.15 15.55
N LEU A 57 -13.25 12.25 14.62
CA LEU A 57 -13.90 12.17 13.32
C LEU A 57 -15.34 11.67 13.46
N GLY A 58 -16.27 12.62 13.41
CA GLY A 58 -17.71 12.35 13.48
C GLY A 58 -18.25 11.72 12.20
N ARG A 59 -19.47 11.16 12.28
CA ARG A 59 -20.14 10.45 11.16
C ARG A 59 -20.20 11.29 9.88
N ILE A 60 -20.51 12.58 10.02
CA ILE A 60 -20.62 13.51 8.88
C ILE A 60 -19.25 13.81 8.26
N GLN A 61 -18.20 13.91 9.07
CA GLN A 61 -16.85 14.15 8.58
C GLN A 61 -16.31 12.92 7.83
N LEU A 62 -16.58 11.71 8.33
CA LEU A 62 -16.27 10.48 7.58
C LEU A 62 -16.99 10.42 6.23
N LEU A 63 -18.29 10.75 6.22
CA LEU A 63 -19.09 10.80 5.00
C LEU A 63 -18.55 11.84 4.01
N ALA A 64 -18.17 13.03 4.50
CA ALA A 64 -17.61 14.09 3.66
C ALA A 64 -16.27 13.66 3.03
N ILE A 65 -15.40 12.99 3.80
CA ILE A 65 -14.11 12.47 3.29
C ILE A 65 -14.36 11.37 2.25
N GLY A 66 -15.28 10.44 2.51
CA GLY A 66 -15.64 9.38 1.57
C GLY A 66 -16.26 9.91 0.27
N LEU A 67 -17.22 10.82 0.36
CA LEU A 67 -17.86 11.44 -0.80
C LEU A 67 -16.87 12.30 -1.60
N GLY A 68 -15.98 13.04 -0.93
CA GLY A 68 -14.93 13.81 -1.60
C GLY A 68 -13.97 12.93 -2.40
N ALA A 69 -13.62 11.76 -1.86
CA ALA A 69 -12.79 10.78 -2.55
C ALA A 69 -13.50 10.12 -3.76
N ILE A 70 -14.82 9.91 -3.68
CA ILE A 70 -15.62 9.30 -4.77
C ILE A 70 -15.92 10.30 -5.90
N ILE A 71 -16.35 11.52 -5.57
CA ILE A 71 -16.74 12.53 -6.56
C ILE A 71 -15.50 13.00 -7.34
N GLY A 72 -14.43 13.37 -6.62
CA GLY A 72 -13.08 13.64 -7.14
C GLY A 72 -13.00 14.42 -8.46
N ALA A 73 -11.89 14.24 -9.19
CA ALA A 73 -11.76 14.77 -10.55
C ALA A 73 -12.45 13.88 -11.61
N GLY A 74 -12.75 12.62 -11.24
CA GLY A 74 -13.25 11.59 -12.15
C GLY A 74 -14.59 11.93 -12.77
N ILE A 75 -15.58 12.37 -11.98
CA ILE A 75 -16.91 12.66 -12.51
C ILE A 75 -16.92 13.86 -13.46
N PHE A 76 -16.11 14.89 -13.18
CA PHE A 76 -16.09 16.13 -13.96
C PHE A 76 -15.41 15.96 -15.33
N VAL A 77 -14.37 15.14 -15.42
CA VAL A 77 -13.65 14.89 -16.68
C VAL A 77 -14.28 13.74 -17.46
N LEU A 78 -14.56 12.62 -16.78
CA LEU A 78 -14.95 11.38 -17.45
C LEU A 78 -16.39 11.44 -17.95
N SER A 79 -17.30 12.13 -17.26
CA SER A 79 -18.70 12.28 -17.73
C SER A 79 -18.78 13.12 -19.01
N GLY A 80 -17.95 14.17 -19.13
CA GLY A 80 -17.88 15.00 -20.33
C GLY A 80 -17.38 14.22 -21.54
N GLN A 81 -16.33 13.42 -21.36
CA GLN A 81 -15.82 12.53 -22.42
C GLN A 81 -16.81 11.41 -22.75
N ALA A 82 -17.48 10.84 -21.75
CA ALA A 82 -18.49 9.79 -21.92
C ALA A 82 -19.71 10.29 -22.72
N ALA A 83 -20.20 11.48 -22.39
CA ALA A 83 -21.31 12.12 -23.10
C ALA A 83 -20.94 12.47 -24.55
N ALA A 84 -19.74 13.03 -24.76
CA ALA A 84 -19.29 13.48 -26.08
C ALA A 84 -18.97 12.33 -27.04
N LYS A 85 -18.39 11.21 -26.56
CA LYS A 85 -17.90 10.13 -27.44
C LYS A 85 -18.77 8.87 -27.49
N TYR A 86 -19.58 8.59 -26.46
CA TYR A 86 -20.21 7.27 -26.32
C TYR A 86 -21.74 7.32 -26.33
N SER A 87 -22.35 8.19 -25.52
CA SER A 87 -23.78 8.04 -25.19
C SER A 87 -24.68 9.23 -25.52
N GLY A 88 -24.12 10.43 -25.79
CA GLY A 88 -24.94 11.61 -26.06
C GLY A 88 -25.95 11.88 -24.93
N PRO A 89 -27.23 12.20 -25.23
CA PRO A 89 -28.27 12.41 -24.22
C PRO A 89 -28.56 11.18 -23.34
N SER A 90 -28.23 9.97 -23.82
CA SER A 90 -28.53 8.70 -23.16
C SER A 90 -27.59 8.36 -22.00
N VAL A 91 -26.56 9.18 -21.75
CA VAL A 91 -25.56 8.93 -20.68
C VAL A 91 -26.22 8.79 -19.30
N ILE A 92 -27.36 9.46 -19.09
CA ILE A 92 -28.15 9.39 -17.86
C ILE A 92 -28.65 7.95 -17.61
N ILE A 93 -29.10 7.23 -18.64
CA ILE A 93 -29.52 5.84 -18.50
C ILE A 93 -28.35 4.96 -18.04
N SER A 94 -27.15 5.17 -18.58
CA SER A 94 -25.95 4.43 -18.17
C SER A 94 -25.56 4.70 -16.71
N PHE A 95 -25.70 5.95 -16.25
CA PHE A 95 -25.47 6.30 -14.85
C PHE A 95 -26.49 5.66 -13.91
N VAL A 96 -27.77 5.61 -14.29
CA VAL A 96 -28.81 4.95 -13.50
C VAL A 96 -28.51 3.46 -13.32
N ILE A 97 -28.18 2.76 -14.41
CA ILE A 97 -27.84 1.32 -14.36
C ILE A 97 -26.59 1.09 -13.49
N THR A 98 -25.55 1.90 -13.68
CA THR A 98 -24.32 1.83 -12.88
C THR A 98 -24.61 2.08 -11.39
N GLY A 99 -25.48 3.05 -11.08
CA GLY A 99 -25.90 3.34 -9.71
C GLY A 99 -26.52 2.14 -9.00
N VAL A 100 -27.38 1.38 -9.69
CA VAL A 100 -27.98 0.15 -9.14
C VAL A 100 -26.92 -0.92 -8.86
N ILE A 101 -25.98 -1.12 -9.79
CA ILE A 101 -24.89 -2.11 -9.64
C ILE A 101 -23.96 -1.73 -8.48
N VAL A 102 -23.57 -0.47 -8.41
CA VAL A 102 -22.69 0.05 -7.35
C VAL A 102 -23.40 0.02 -6.00
N PHE A 103 -24.70 0.29 -5.95
CA PHE A 103 -25.49 0.18 -4.72
C PHE A 103 -25.46 -1.24 -4.14
N LEU A 104 -25.70 -2.25 -4.98
CA LEU A 104 -25.61 -3.65 -4.56
C LEU A 104 -24.19 -4.03 -4.11
N SER A 105 -23.17 -3.58 -4.86
CA SER A 105 -21.76 -3.83 -4.53
C SER A 105 -21.37 -3.17 -3.21
N SER A 106 -21.85 -1.96 -2.95
CA SER A 106 -21.57 -1.20 -1.73
C SER A 106 -22.21 -1.83 -0.51
N LEU A 107 -23.36 -2.49 -0.65
CA LEU A 107 -24.01 -3.20 0.45
C LEU A 107 -23.14 -4.35 0.96
N SER A 108 -22.58 -5.15 0.05
CA SER A 108 -21.65 -6.23 0.40
C SER A 108 -20.35 -5.69 1.04
N PHE A 109 -19.84 -4.56 0.57
CA PHE A 109 -18.69 -3.91 1.20
C PHE A 109 -19.01 -3.32 2.58
N SER A 110 -20.24 -2.86 2.79
CA SER A 110 -20.70 -2.35 4.09
C SER A 110 -20.80 -3.46 5.13
N GLU A 111 -21.28 -4.65 4.74
CA GLU A 111 -21.33 -5.82 5.63
C GLU A 111 -19.92 -6.24 6.07
N LEU A 112 -18.99 -6.28 5.11
CA LEU A 112 -17.58 -6.54 5.37
C LEU A 112 -16.99 -5.50 6.35
N GLY A 113 -17.28 -4.22 6.13
CA GLY A 113 -16.90 -3.09 6.99
C GLY A 113 -17.45 -3.17 8.42
N ALA A 114 -18.67 -3.69 8.58
CA ALA A 114 -19.31 -3.87 9.89
C ALA A 114 -18.72 -5.06 10.67
N MET A 115 -18.24 -6.10 9.98
CA MET A 115 -17.65 -7.29 10.62
C MET A 115 -16.26 -7.05 11.21
N MET A 116 -15.44 -6.15 10.65
CA MET A 116 -14.08 -5.88 11.17
C MET A 116 -13.81 -4.38 11.39
N PRO A 117 -14.01 -3.87 12.63
CA PRO A 117 -13.75 -2.48 12.98
C PRO A 117 -12.25 -2.24 13.27
N SER A 118 -11.37 -2.59 12.32
CA SER A 118 -9.93 -2.33 12.40
C SER A 118 -9.51 -1.33 11.33
N SER A 119 -8.52 -0.48 11.64
CA SER A 119 -7.96 0.51 10.71
C SER A 119 -7.09 -0.20 9.67
N GLY A 120 -7.76 -0.90 8.75
CA GLY A 120 -7.14 -1.77 7.76
C GLY A 120 -7.82 -1.58 6.42
N SER A 121 -7.04 -1.20 5.40
CA SER A 121 -7.49 -1.23 4.02
C SER A 121 -7.80 -2.68 3.60
N VAL A 122 -8.25 -2.91 2.36
CA VAL A 122 -8.61 -4.22 1.78
C VAL A 122 -7.54 -5.30 2.04
N TYR A 123 -6.29 -4.91 2.29
CA TYR A 123 -5.21 -5.77 2.78
C TYR A 123 -5.52 -6.54 4.08
N THR A 124 -6.18 -5.92 5.06
CA THR A 124 -6.51 -6.58 6.33
C THR A 124 -7.60 -7.63 6.12
N TYR A 125 -8.56 -7.37 5.24
CA TYR A 125 -9.60 -8.32 4.86
C TYR A 125 -9.04 -9.50 4.06
N THR A 126 -8.20 -9.22 3.07
CA THR A 126 -7.54 -10.28 2.29
C THR A 126 -6.57 -11.09 3.15
N TYR A 127 -5.87 -10.47 4.11
CA TYR A 127 -5.02 -11.19 5.06
C TYR A 127 -5.81 -12.04 6.06
N ALA A 128 -6.96 -11.57 6.54
CA ALA A 128 -7.84 -12.35 7.41
C ALA A 128 -8.52 -13.51 6.65
N ALA A 129 -8.95 -13.28 5.41
CA ALA A 129 -9.65 -14.28 4.60
C ALA A 129 -8.71 -15.33 3.99
N LEU A 130 -7.55 -14.93 3.44
CA LEU A 130 -6.57 -15.89 2.91
C LEU A 130 -5.66 -16.46 4.00
N GLY A 131 -5.64 -15.89 5.20
CA GLY A 131 -4.59 -16.11 6.18
C GLY A 131 -3.22 -15.73 5.62
N GLY A 132 -2.16 -15.82 6.41
CA GLY A 132 -0.79 -15.77 5.91
C GLY A 132 -0.41 -16.94 4.98
N ARG A 133 -1.34 -17.49 4.18
CA ARG A 133 -1.14 -18.64 3.32
C ARG A 133 -0.54 -18.30 1.95
N GLN A 134 0.34 -17.30 1.93
CA GLN A 134 1.63 -17.47 1.24
C GLN A 134 2.56 -18.31 2.14
N SER A 135 2.04 -19.47 2.54
CA SER A 135 2.67 -20.52 3.33
C SER A 135 3.16 -21.55 2.33
N LYS A 136 4.49 -21.59 2.14
CA LYS A 136 5.25 -22.48 1.26
C LYS A 136 4.97 -22.33 -0.25
N VAL A 137 5.75 -21.46 -0.89
CA VAL A 137 6.70 -21.89 -1.93
C VAL A 137 8.01 -21.15 -1.66
#